data_AF-A0A524M832-F1
#
_entry.id   AF-A0A524M832-F1
#
_cell.length_a   1.000
_cell.length_b   1.000
_cell.length_c   1.000
_cell.angle_alpha   90.00
_cell.angle_beta   90.00
_cell.angle_gamma   90.00
#
_symmetry.space_group_name_H-M   'P 1'
#
loop_
_entity.id
_entity.type
_entity.pdbx_description
1 polymer ?
#
loop_
_entity_poly.entity_id
_entity_poly.type
_entity_poly.pdbx_seq_one_letter_code
_entity_poly.pdbx_strand_id
1 'polypeptide(L)'
;MGDNKTLPAAIKRWDENTIAKTISRFPERKETFHTISGLPVNRLYTPLDTKDLDYEKDLGFPGDYPFTRGVQPTGYRGRLWTMRQYSGFATAKESNERFHFLLDQGQTGLSIAFDLPTQIGYDSDHPLALGEVGKVGVAIDSLADMDVLFERIPLDKVSTSMTINADAAVLLAMYIAVAEKQGVSMDKLRGTIQNDILKEYVARGTYIFPPTPSMRLITDTFKFCSEKMPLWNTISISGYHIREAGSTAVQEVAFTLADGIAYVQAAIDAGLDVDEFASRLSFFFGSHSDFLEEICKFRAARRLWAR
;
A
#
# COMPACT_ATOMS: atom_id res chain seq x y z
N MET A 1 -5.68 -10.82 -37.02
CA MET A 1 -6.80 -10.94 -36.07
C MET A 1 -7.84 -11.82 -36.74
N GLY A 2 -8.13 -13.01 -36.18
CA GLY A 2 -9.10 -13.94 -36.78
C GLY A 2 -10.47 -13.29 -36.93
N ASP A 3 -11.24 -13.72 -37.92
CA ASP A 3 -12.51 -13.10 -38.29
C ASP A 3 -13.55 -13.24 -37.16
N ASN A 4 -13.56 -12.24 -36.26
CA ASN A 4 -14.46 -12.14 -35.09
C ASN A 4 -15.95 -12.27 -35.46
N LYS A 5 -16.32 -12.14 -36.74
CA LYS A 5 -17.69 -12.32 -37.23
C LYS A 5 -18.20 -13.75 -37.06
N THR A 6 -17.31 -14.75 -37.09
CA THR A 6 -17.70 -16.17 -36.99
C THR A 6 -17.67 -16.70 -35.55
N LEU A 7 -17.03 -15.96 -34.65
CA LEU A 7 -16.81 -16.35 -33.26
C LEU A 7 -18.12 -16.53 -32.46
N PRO A 8 -19.15 -15.66 -32.56
CA PRO A 8 -20.42 -15.90 -31.89
C PRO A 8 -21.08 -17.23 -32.27
N ALA A 9 -21.05 -17.58 -33.56
CA ALA A 9 -21.60 -18.85 -34.05
C ALA A 9 -20.77 -20.05 -33.56
N ALA A 10 -19.45 -19.90 -33.46
CA ALA A 10 -18.57 -20.94 -32.91
C ALA A 10 -18.83 -21.18 -31.41
N ILE A 11 -18.99 -20.11 -30.61
CA ILE A 11 -19.33 -20.20 -29.19
C ILE A 11 -20.68 -20.90 -29.01
N LYS A 12 -21.70 -20.51 -29.79
CA LYS A 12 -23.02 -21.15 -29.76
C LYS A 12 -22.92 -22.66 -30.05
N ARG A 13 -22.22 -23.06 -31.11
CA ARG A 13 -22.00 -24.48 -31.41
C ARG A 13 -21.24 -25.21 -30.30
N TRP A 14 -20.27 -24.57 -29.67
CA TRP A 14 -19.53 -25.17 -28.55
C TRP A 14 -20.44 -25.40 -27.34
N ASP A 15 -21.30 -24.43 -27.02
CA ASP A 15 -22.23 -24.51 -25.90
C ASP A 15 -23.28 -25.62 -26.13
N GLU A 16 -23.95 -25.61 -27.29
CA GLU A 16 -25.00 -26.56 -27.65
C GLU A 16 -24.51 -28.01 -27.82
N ASN A 17 -23.24 -28.21 -28.21
CA ASN A 17 -22.70 -29.54 -28.48
C ASN A 17 -21.76 -30.04 -27.38
N THR A 18 -20.70 -29.29 -27.08
CA THR A 18 -19.61 -29.77 -26.22
C THR A 18 -19.97 -29.60 -24.74
N ILE A 19 -20.46 -28.42 -24.37
CA ILE A 19 -20.84 -28.11 -22.99
C ILE A 19 -22.11 -28.85 -22.60
N ALA A 20 -23.19 -28.76 -23.38
CA ALA A 20 -24.45 -29.44 -23.07
C ALA A 20 -24.27 -30.96 -22.87
N LYS A 21 -23.45 -31.61 -23.71
CA LYS A 21 -23.11 -33.04 -23.58
C LYS A 21 -22.33 -33.35 -22.30
N THR A 22 -21.49 -32.42 -21.84
CA THR A 22 -20.68 -32.62 -20.63
C THR A 22 -21.53 -32.37 -19.39
N ILE A 23 -22.27 -31.27 -19.34
CA ILE A 23 -23.13 -30.88 -18.21
C ILE A 23 -24.24 -31.91 -17.95
N SER A 24 -24.80 -32.52 -18.99
CA SER A 24 -25.83 -33.57 -18.83
C SER A 24 -25.29 -34.83 -18.12
N ARG A 25 -23.98 -35.07 -18.18
CA ARG A 25 -23.32 -36.18 -17.49
C ARG A 25 -22.70 -35.76 -16.15
N PHE A 26 -22.11 -34.58 -16.12
CA PHE A 26 -21.39 -34.02 -14.98
C PHE A 26 -21.78 -32.54 -14.85
N PRO A 27 -22.81 -32.21 -14.05
CA PRO A 27 -23.20 -30.83 -13.84
C PRO A 27 -22.07 -30.05 -13.17
N GLU A 28 -22.04 -28.75 -13.41
CA GLU A 28 -21.10 -27.88 -12.73
C GLU A 28 -21.40 -27.82 -11.23
N ARG A 29 -20.37 -27.51 -10.44
CA ARG A 29 -20.47 -27.48 -8.97
C ARG A 29 -21.39 -26.39 -8.44
N LYS A 30 -21.64 -25.35 -9.23
CA LYS A 30 -22.51 -24.22 -8.94
C LYS A 30 -23.20 -23.79 -10.23
N GLU A 31 -24.40 -23.25 -10.11
CA GLU A 31 -25.12 -22.64 -11.23
C GLU A 31 -24.40 -21.38 -11.74
N THR A 32 -23.85 -20.59 -10.82
CA THR A 32 -23.08 -19.38 -11.12
C THR A 32 -21.78 -19.36 -10.32
N PHE A 33 -20.71 -18.90 -10.96
CA PHE A 33 -19.42 -18.68 -10.33
C PHE A 33 -19.22 -17.19 -10.10
N HIS A 34 -18.60 -16.86 -8.98
CA HIS A 34 -18.31 -15.49 -8.60
C HIS A 34 -16.88 -15.40 -8.08
N THR A 35 -16.27 -14.23 -8.21
CA THR A 35 -15.07 -13.88 -7.47
C THR A 35 -15.36 -13.78 -5.96
N ILE A 36 -14.32 -13.65 -5.14
CA ILE A 36 -14.47 -13.40 -3.70
C ILE A 36 -15.27 -12.11 -3.43
N SER A 37 -15.14 -11.10 -4.29
CA SER A 37 -15.92 -9.86 -4.20
C SER A 37 -17.35 -9.96 -4.72
N GLY A 38 -17.80 -11.15 -5.15
CA GLY A 38 -19.16 -11.38 -5.65
C GLY A 38 -19.38 -10.96 -7.09
N LEU A 39 -18.33 -10.73 -7.88
CA LEU A 39 -18.46 -10.42 -9.31
C LEU A 39 -18.70 -11.70 -10.11
N PRO A 40 -19.70 -11.78 -11.00
CA PRO A 40 -19.97 -12.99 -11.78
C PRO A 40 -18.80 -13.31 -12.72
N VAL A 41 -18.45 -14.59 -12.79
CA VAL A 41 -17.38 -15.12 -13.65
C VAL A 41 -17.98 -16.07 -14.68
N ASN A 42 -17.79 -15.73 -15.96
CA ASN A 42 -18.23 -16.58 -17.06
C ASN A 42 -17.31 -17.79 -17.23
N ARG A 43 -17.87 -18.90 -17.74
CA ARG A 43 -17.11 -20.12 -18.09
C ARG A 43 -15.96 -19.85 -19.06
N LEU A 44 -16.15 -18.91 -19.97
CA LEU A 44 -15.22 -18.59 -21.05
C LEU A 44 -15.26 -17.08 -21.33
N TYR A 45 -14.08 -16.47 -21.45
CA TYR A 45 -13.88 -15.13 -21.99
C TYR A 45 -13.14 -15.24 -23.33
N THR A 46 -13.52 -14.41 -24.28
CA THR A 46 -13.10 -14.42 -25.69
C THR A 46 -12.78 -13.00 -26.15
N PRO A 47 -12.23 -12.81 -27.37
CA PRO A 47 -12.06 -11.48 -27.94
C PRO A 47 -13.35 -10.64 -28.05
N LEU A 48 -14.54 -11.24 -27.99
CA LEU A 48 -15.80 -10.49 -27.98
C LEU A 48 -16.04 -9.75 -26.66
N ASP A 49 -15.50 -10.29 -25.56
CA ASP A 49 -15.66 -9.75 -24.20
C ASP A 49 -14.80 -8.49 -23.97
N THR A 50 -13.84 -8.24 -24.86
CA THR A 50 -12.98 -7.04 -24.86
C THR A 50 -13.09 -6.25 -26.16
N LYS A 51 -14.15 -6.46 -26.96
CA LYS A 51 -14.31 -5.83 -28.28
C LYS A 51 -14.35 -4.30 -28.24
N ASP A 52 -14.85 -3.73 -27.14
CA ASP A 52 -15.02 -2.29 -26.94
C ASP A 52 -13.81 -1.67 -26.20
N LEU A 53 -12.78 -2.47 -25.89
CA LEU A 53 -11.56 -2.00 -25.24
C LEU A 53 -10.70 -1.23 -26.23
N ASP A 54 -10.43 0.03 -25.94
CA ASP A 54 -9.43 0.81 -26.66
C ASP A 54 -8.04 0.52 -26.09
N TYR A 55 -7.17 -0.11 -26.87
CA TYR A 55 -5.86 -0.53 -26.39
C TYR A 55 -5.01 0.66 -25.93
N GLU A 56 -4.95 1.74 -26.70
CA GLU A 56 -4.09 2.88 -26.38
C GLU A 56 -4.65 3.66 -25.18
N LYS A 57 -5.97 3.89 -25.16
CA LYS A 57 -6.62 4.68 -24.12
C LYS A 57 -6.83 3.94 -22.79
N ASP A 58 -7.17 2.65 -22.83
CA ASP A 58 -7.57 1.89 -21.63
C ASP A 58 -6.47 0.97 -21.08
N LEU A 59 -5.48 0.59 -21.90
CA LEU A 59 -4.33 -0.21 -21.47
C LEU A 59 -3.01 0.56 -21.52
N GLY A 60 -2.70 1.17 -22.66
CA GLY A 60 -1.45 1.87 -22.92
C GLY A 60 -0.20 0.98 -22.80
N PHE A 61 0.93 1.63 -22.57
CA PHE A 61 2.23 1.00 -22.36
C PHE A 61 2.70 1.16 -20.90
N PRO A 62 3.52 0.24 -20.35
CA PRO A 62 4.08 0.41 -19.02
C PRO A 62 4.92 1.70 -18.94
N GLY A 63 4.82 2.43 -17.83
CA GLY A 63 5.53 3.70 -17.65
C GLY A 63 4.85 4.93 -18.26
N ASP A 64 3.77 4.74 -19.03
CA ASP A 64 3.01 5.82 -19.64
C ASP A 64 1.56 5.84 -19.13
N TYR A 65 0.92 7.00 -19.19
CA TYR A 65 -0.51 7.15 -18.89
C TYR A 65 -1.35 6.17 -19.74
N PRO A 66 -2.33 5.45 -19.17
CA PRO A 66 -2.85 5.53 -17.79
C PRO A 66 -2.26 4.45 -16.85
N PHE A 67 -1.00 4.05 -17.04
CA PHE A 67 -0.21 3.16 -16.18
C PHE A 67 -0.82 1.79 -15.85
N THR A 68 -1.82 1.36 -16.62
CA THR A 68 -2.58 0.13 -16.36
C THR A 68 -1.64 -1.09 -16.38
N ARG A 69 -0.66 -1.08 -17.27
CA ARG A 69 0.35 -2.14 -17.43
C ARG A 69 1.56 -2.02 -16.50
N GLY A 70 1.65 -0.96 -15.70
CA GLY A 70 2.72 -0.72 -14.73
C GLY A 70 3.20 0.73 -14.74
N VAL A 71 3.72 1.20 -13.61
CA VAL A 71 4.25 2.58 -13.46
C VAL A 71 5.70 2.74 -13.92
N GLN A 72 6.39 1.63 -14.22
CA GLN A 72 7.78 1.64 -14.69
C GLN A 72 7.86 1.03 -16.10
N PRO A 73 8.58 1.66 -17.05
CA PRO A 73 8.63 1.20 -18.44
C PRO A 73 9.29 -0.17 -18.61
N THR A 74 10.31 -0.48 -17.80
CA THR A 74 11.02 -1.77 -17.85
C THR A 74 10.44 -2.83 -16.92
N GLY A 75 9.49 -2.45 -16.05
CA GLY A 75 8.96 -3.31 -14.99
C GLY A 75 10.05 -4.09 -14.25
N TYR A 76 9.78 -5.37 -13.97
CA TYR A 76 10.67 -6.26 -13.22
C TYR A 76 11.86 -6.81 -14.02
N ARG A 77 11.97 -6.50 -15.33
CA ARG A 77 13.18 -6.80 -16.11
C ARG A 77 14.33 -5.88 -15.74
N GLY A 78 14.02 -4.65 -15.31
CA GLY A 78 15.00 -3.67 -14.85
C GLY A 78 15.33 -3.87 -13.37
N ARG A 79 14.31 -3.86 -12.51
CA ARG A 79 14.47 -4.03 -11.06
C ARG A 79 13.29 -4.80 -10.48
N LEU A 80 13.56 -5.81 -9.65
CA LEU A 80 12.52 -6.49 -8.88
C LEU A 80 11.85 -5.53 -7.89
N TRP A 81 10.65 -5.91 -7.42
CA TRP A 81 10.05 -5.21 -6.29
C TRP A 81 10.97 -5.28 -5.06
N THR A 82 10.88 -4.28 -4.20
CA THR A 82 11.60 -4.30 -2.91
C THR A 82 11.00 -5.40 -2.05
N MET A 83 11.81 -6.41 -1.71
CA MET A 83 11.47 -7.36 -0.66
C MET A 83 11.64 -6.64 0.68
N ARG A 84 10.52 -6.38 1.35
CA ARG A 84 10.46 -5.59 2.58
C ARG A 84 9.55 -6.31 3.59
N GLN A 85 10.15 -7.07 4.50
CA GLN A 85 9.40 -7.74 5.56
C GLN A 85 9.06 -6.75 6.66
N TYR A 86 7.78 -6.74 7.05
CA TYR A 86 7.29 -6.05 8.23
C TYR A 86 7.79 -6.76 9.49
N SER A 87 8.51 -6.04 10.35
CA SER A 87 9.17 -6.61 11.51
C SER A 87 9.33 -5.57 12.62
N GLY A 88 9.28 -6.05 13.85
CA GLY A 88 9.43 -5.27 15.08
C GLY A 88 8.74 -6.02 16.20
N PHE A 89 9.41 -6.19 17.32
CA PHE A 89 8.87 -6.81 18.53
C PHE A 89 9.80 -6.48 19.71
N ALA A 90 9.24 -6.56 20.92
CA ALA A 90 9.95 -6.37 22.17
C ALA A 90 10.73 -5.04 22.22
N THR A 91 11.99 -5.09 22.63
CA THR A 91 12.84 -3.90 22.80
C THR A 91 13.44 -3.41 21.48
N ALA A 92 13.88 -2.15 21.45
CA ALA A 92 14.63 -1.59 20.32
C ALA A 92 15.87 -2.41 19.95
N LYS A 93 16.56 -2.98 20.94
CA LYS A 93 17.75 -3.81 20.73
C LYS A 93 17.41 -5.13 20.03
N GLU A 94 16.40 -5.84 20.49
CA GLU A 94 15.97 -7.11 19.87
C GLU A 94 15.45 -6.89 18.45
N SER A 95 14.72 -5.79 18.22
CA SER A 95 14.28 -5.38 16.89
C SER A 95 15.46 -5.00 15.97
N ASN A 96 16.49 -4.32 16.48
CA ASN A 96 17.72 -4.03 15.73
C ASN A 96 18.46 -5.32 15.32
N GLU A 97 18.61 -6.27 16.25
CA GLU A 97 19.21 -7.59 15.95
C GLU A 97 18.43 -8.32 14.85
N ARG A 98 17.10 -8.24 14.88
CA ARG A 98 16.24 -8.77 13.82
C ARG A 98 16.44 -8.05 12.48
N PHE A 99 16.62 -6.73 12.48
CA PHE A 99 16.89 -5.97 11.26
C PHE A 99 18.21 -6.36 10.61
N HIS A 100 19.29 -6.51 11.40
CA HIS A 100 20.57 -7.02 10.88
C HIS A 100 20.42 -8.42 10.29
N PHE A 101 19.73 -9.33 10.98
CA PHE A 101 19.44 -10.66 10.45
C PHE A 101 18.72 -10.59 9.10
N LEU A 102 17.68 -9.76 8.97
CA LEU A 102 16.90 -9.63 7.74
C LEU A 102 17.75 -9.07 6.59
N LEU A 103 18.57 -8.05 6.86
CA LEU A 103 19.49 -7.47 5.87
C LEU A 103 20.52 -8.52 5.42
N ASP A 104 21.06 -9.32 6.33
CA ASP A 104 22.00 -10.41 6.02
C ASP A 104 21.35 -11.52 5.17
N GLN A 105 20.03 -11.72 5.28
CA GLN A 105 19.26 -12.64 4.43
C GLN A 105 18.87 -12.04 3.07
N GLY A 106 19.36 -10.84 2.72
CA GLY A 106 19.14 -10.22 1.41
C GLY A 106 17.90 -9.32 1.35
N GLN A 107 17.30 -8.96 2.47
CA GLN A 107 16.27 -7.92 2.51
C GLN A 107 16.86 -6.58 2.04
N THR A 108 16.11 -5.84 1.21
CA THR A 108 16.62 -4.63 0.53
C THR A 108 16.06 -3.32 1.10
N GLY A 109 15.27 -3.42 2.16
CA GLY A 109 14.75 -2.29 2.94
C GLY A 109 14.00 -2.77 4.17
N LEU A 110 13.94 -1.95 5.22
CA LEU A 110 13.31 -2.31 6.50
C LEU A 110 11.86 -1.85 6.56
N SER A 111 10.99 -2.60 7.23
CA SER A 111 9.64 -2.13 7.57
C SER A 111 9.37 -2.38 9.04
N ILE A 112 9.07 -1.31 9.76
CA ILE A 112 9.11 -1.25 11.21
C ILE A 112 7.69 -1.32 11.75
N ALA A 113 7.46 -2.32 12.59
CA ALA A 113 6.25 -2.49 13.38
C ALA A 113 6.46 -1.88 14.77
N PHE A 114 5.65 -0.90 15.16
CA PHE A 114 5.65 -0.33 16.50
C PHE A 114 4.62 -1.03 17.38
N ASP A 115 4.82 -1.03 18.69
CA ASP A 115 3.85 -1.60 19.60
C ASP A 115 2.56 -0.73 19.68
N LEU A 116 1.55 -1.19 20.40
CA LEU A 116 0.30 -0.45 20.50
C LEU A 116 0.46 0.89 21.26
N PRO A 117 1.14 0.95 22.43
CA PRO A 117 1.40 2.21 23.14
C PRO A 117 2.02 3.31 22.27
N THR A 118 3.12 3.00 21.57
CA THR A 118 3.75 3.95 20.64
C THR A 118 2.77 4.40 19.57
N GLN A 119 2.02 3.48 18.94
CA GLN A 119 1.06 3.83 17.88
C GLN A 119 -0.08 4.78 18.31
N ILE A 120 -0.41 4.82 19.60
CA ILE A 120 -1.45 5.68 20.15
C ILE A 120 -0.88 6.80 21.04
N GLY A 121 0.43 7.05 20.95
CA GLY A 121 1.09 8.20 21.58
C GLY A 121 1.21 8.12 23.10
N TYR A 122 1.36 6.91 23.65
CA TYR A 122 1.68 6.70 25.07
C TYR A 122 3.10 6.19 25.25
N ASP A 123 3.78 6.73 26.26
CA ASP A 123 5.02 6.17 26.78
C ASP A 123 4.75 4.83 27.48
N SER A 124 5.76 3.96 27.52
CA SER A 124 5.68 2.60 28.07
C SER A 124 5.28 2.54 29.55
N ASP A 125 5.44 3.62 30.33
CA ASP A 125 5.04 3.69 31.74
C ASP A 125 3.62 4.22 31.96
N HIS A 126 2.92 4.61 30.88
CA HIS A 126 1.55 5.09 30.97
C HIS A 126 0.61 3.96 31.46
N PRO A 127 -0.36 4.22 32.36
CA PRO A 127 -1.23 3.18 32.90
C PRO A 127 -2.01 2.37 31.84
N LEU A 128 -2.34 2.97 30.69
CA LEU A 128 -3.01 2.29 29.58
C LEU A 128 -2.08 1.44 28.70
N ALA A 129 -0.76 1.60 28.84
CA ALA A 129 0.23 0.80 28.11
C ALA A 129 0.50 -0.58 28.75
N LEU A 130 0.07 -0.76 30.01
CA LEU A 130 0.32 -1.97 30.79
C LEU A 130 -0.15 -3.23 30.06
N GLY A 131 0.79 -4.13 29.76
CA GLY A 131 0.53 -5.41 29.09
C GLY A 131 0.57 -5.37 27.56
N GLU A 132 0.81 -4.19 26.96
CA GLU A 132 0.91 -4.01 25.51
C GLU A 132 2.30 -3.55 25.02
N VAL A 133 3.16 -3.09 25.94
CA VAL A 133 4.54 -2.67 25.65
C VAL A 133 5.32 -3.80 24.97
N GLY A 134 5.87 -3.52 23.78
CA GLY A 134 6.71 -4.45 23.01
C GLY A 134 6.01 -5.70 22.47
N LYS A 135 4.69 -5.84 22.63
CA LYS A 135 3.98 -7.11 22.38
C LYS A 135 3.69 -7.37 20.90
N VAL A 136 3.31 -6.33 20.17
CA VAL A 136 2.90 -6.41 18.75
C VAL A 136 3.83 -5.63 17.82
N GLY A 137 4.91 -5.09 18.37
CA GLY A 137 5.87 -4.25 17.69
C GLY A 137 6.97 -3.80 18.65
N VAL A 138 7.90 -2.99 18.16
CA VAL A 138 8.94 -2.38 18.99
C VAL A 138 8.36 -1.24 19.83
N ALA A 139 8.73 -1.16 21.10
CA ALA A 139 8.44 -0.03 21.97
C ALA A 139 9.41 1.13 21.70
N ILE A 140 8.89 2.33 21.45
CA ILE A 140 9.66 3.56 21.25
C ILE A 140 9.00 4.68 22.07
N ASP A 141 9.70 5.14 23.10
CA ASP A 141 9.26 6.24 23.96
C ASP A 141 10.08 7.51 23.66
N SER A 142 11.33 7.34 23.23
CA SER A 142 12.30 8.43 23.13
C SER A 142 13.25 8.29 21.94
N LEU A 143 14.03 9.35 21.70
CA LEU A 143 15.12 9.32 20.72
C LEU A 143 16.17 8.25 21.07
N ALA A 144 16.38 7.93 22.35
CA ALA A 144 17.35 6.93 22.77
C ALA A 144 16.95 5.52 22.28
N ASP A 145 15.65 5.22 22.23
CA ASP A 145 15.16 3.94 21.70
C ASP A 145 15.34 3.88 20.18
N MET A 146 15.07 5.00 19.50
CA MET A 146 15.29 5.11 18.05
C MET A 146 16.79 5.00 17.69
N ASP A 147 17.69 5.56 18.50
CA ASP A 147 19.13 5.40 18.34
C ASP A 147 19.55 3.92 18.42
N VAL A 148 19.03 3.19 19.42
CA VAL A 148 19.29 1.75 19.57
C VAL A 148 18.69 0.97 18.41
N LEU A 149 17.48 1.31 17.98
CA LEU A 149 16.77 0.63 16.90
C LEU A 149 17.55 0.65 15.59
N PHE A 150 18.27 1.74 15.31
CA PHE A 150 19.07 1.91 14.09
C PHE A 150 20.58 1.87 14.33
N GLU A 151 21.01 1.37 15.49
CA GLU A 151 22.43 1.22 15.77
C GLU A 151 23.11 0.38 14.67
N ARG A 152 24.17 0.95 14.08
CA ARG A 152 24.95 0.35 12.98
C ARG A 152 24.16 0.07 11.70
N ILE A 153 22.98 0.67 11.51
CA ILE A 153 22.23 0.62 10.26
C ILE A 153 22.43 1.95 9.52
N PRO A 154 23.10 1.97 8.34
CA PRO A 154 23.37 3.20 7.60
C PRO A 154 22.10 3.73 6.89
N LEU A 155 21.50 4.79 7.44
CA LEU A 155 20.21 5.33 6.96
C LEU A 155 20.25 5.97 5.57
N ASP A 156 21.43 6.26 5.03
CA ASP A 156 21.63 6.74 3.65
C ASP A 156 21.61 5.60 2.61
N LYS A 157 21.76 4.35 3.04
CA LYS A 157 21.85 3.17 2.16
C LYS A 157 20.65 2.25 2.27
N VAL A 158 20.00 2.20 3.43
CA VAL A 158 18.85 1.33 3.68
C VAL A 158 17.58 2.15 3.56
N SER A 159 16.66 1.72 2.69
CA SER A 159 15.34 2.34 2.66
C SER A 159 14.49 1.85 3.83
N THR A 160 13.85 2.75 4.56
CA THR A 160 13.08 2.42 5.77
C THR A 160 11.60 2.78 5.63
N SER A 161 10.70 1.88 6.00
CA SER A 161 9.26 2.13 6.09
C SER A 161 8.82 2.05 7.54
N MET A 162 8.09 3.05 8.03
CA MET A 162 7.56 3.10 9.38
C MET A 162 6.02 3.00 9.34
N THR A 163 5.47 1.92 9.88
CA THR A 163 4.01 1.71 9.94
C THR A 163 3.43 2.42 11.15
N ILE A 164 3.41 3.75 11.07
CA ILE A 164 2.97 4.67 12.11
C ILE A 164 2.04 5.73 11.50
N ASN A 165 1.06 6.21 12.26
CA ASN A 165 -0.04 7.03 11.72
C ASN A 165 -0.31 8.29 12.54
N ALA A 166 -1.04 8.19 13.66
CA ALA A 166 -1.54 9.36 14.39
C ALA A 166 -0.44 10.31 14.89
N ASP A 167 0.72 9.77 15.19
CA ASP A 167 1.93 10.41 15.67
C ASP A 167 3.10 10.25 14.68
N ALA A 168 2.82 9.95 13.40
CA ALA A 168 3.84 9.68 12.39
C ALA A 168 4.87 10.80 12.23
N ALA A 169 4.44 12.06 12.39
CA ALA A 169 5.34 13.22 12.35
C ALA A 169 6.38 13.19 13.49
N VAL A 170 6.01 12.68 14.67
CA VAL A 170 6.90 12.56 15.83
C VAL A 170 7.97 11.50 15.57
N LEU A 171 7.56 10.31 15.13
CA LEU A 171 8.51 9.21 14.83
C LEU A 171 9.39 9.56 13.62
N LEU A 172 8.87 10.31 12.64
CA LEU A 172 9.68 10.86 11.55
C LEU A 172 10.73 11.85 12.08
N ALA A 173 10.37 12.74 13.00
CA ALA A 173 11.32 13.67 13.62
C ALA A 173 12.43 12.92 14.38
N MET A 174 12.08 11.87 15.13
CA MET A 174 13.08 11.01 15.80
C MET A 174 14.00 10.31 14.78
N TYR A 175 13.44 9.76 13.70
CA TYR A 175 14.21 9.13 12.62
C TYR A 175 15.20 10.10 11.98
N ILE A 176 14.77 11.34 11.72
CA ILE A 176 15.62 12.42 11.20
C ILE A 176 16.75 12.73 12.19
N ALA A 177 16.47 12.87 13.47
CA ALA A 177 17.49 13.16 14.48
C ALA A 177 18.54 12.03 14.58
N VAL A 178 18.14 10.76 14.46
CA VAL A 178 19.08 9.64 14.37
C VAL A 178 19.94 9.76 13.10
N ALA A 179 19.36 10.08 11.95
CA ALA A 179 20.11 10.29 10.72
C ALA A 179 21.14 11.43 10.85
N GLU A 180 20.77 12.55 11.46
CA GLU A 180 21.67 13.67 11.73
C GLU A 180 22.84 13.24 12.63
N LYS A 181 22.57 12.46 13.68
CA LYS A 181 23.62 11.87 14.54
C LYS A 181 24.57 10.94 13.79
N GLN A 182 24.08 10.25 12.76
CA GLN A 182 24.90 9.45 11.84
C GLN A 182 25.65 10.29 10.78
N GLY A 183 25.43 11.61 10.74
CA GLY A 183 26.00 12.50 9.71
C GLY A 183 25.31 12.41 8.35
N VAL A 184 24.07 11.91 8.31
CA VAL A 184 23.25 11.76 7.10
C VAL A 184 22.30 12.95 6.98
N SER A 185 22.38 13.66 5.86
CA SER A 185 21.48 14.78 5.56
C SER A 185 20.10 14.29 5.09
N MET A 186 19.05 15.08 5.38
CA MET A 186 17.65 14.74 5.11
C MET A 186 17.36 14.40 3.63
N ASP A 187 18.07 15.04 2.69
CA ASP A 187 17.93 14.82 1.25
C ASP A 187 18.38 13.43 0.77
N LYS A 188 19.13 12.71 1.60
CA LYS A 188 19.58 11.34 1.31
C LYS A 188 18.64 10.26 1.85
N LEU A 189 17.71 10.63 2.73
CA LEU A 189 16.84 9.65 3.40
C LEU A 189 15.77 9.13 2.45
N ARG A 190 15.74 7.81 2.29
CA ARG A 190 14.78 7.09 1.43
C ARG A 190 13.85 6.28 2.30
N GLY A 191 12.56 6.56 2.26
CA GLY A 191 11.64 5.82 3.10
C GLY A 191 10.19 6.18 2.91
N THR A 192 9.38 5.68 3.83
CA THR A 192 7.94 5.89 3.88
C THR A 192 7.48 5.93 5.33
N ILE A 193 6.60 6.87 5.67
CA ILE A 193 5.72 6.75 6.84
C ILE A 193 4.32 6.38 6.34
N GLN A 194 3.59 5.57 7.10
CA GLN A 194 2.24 5.18 6.68
C GLN A 194 1.32 6.40 6.65
N ASN A 195 1.27 7.17 7.74
CA ASN A 195 0.70 8.52 7.80
C ASN A 195 -0.70 8.66 7.18
N ASP A 196 -1.51 7.60 7.27
CA ASP A 196 -2.86 7.55 6.70
C ASP A 196 -3.85 7.49 7.86
N ILE A 197 -4.39 8.64 8.26
CA ILE A 197 -5.30 8.73 9.40
C ILE A 197 -6.75 8.37 9.05
N LEU A 198 -7.21 8.61 7.82
CA LEU A 198 -8.60 8.34 7.41
C LEU A 198 -8.95 6.86 7.60
N LYS A 199 -8.07 5.95 7.16
CA LYS A 199 -8.23 4.51 7.38
C LYS A 199 -8.18 4.09 8.86
N GLU A 200 -7.59 4.90 9.75
CA GLU A 200 -7.62 4.62 11.20
C GLU A 200 -9.04 4.72 11.76
N TYR A 201 -9.82 5.71 11.33
CA TYR A 201 -11.18 5.90 11.83
C TYR A 201 -12.16 4.82 11.34
N VAL A 202 -11.92 4.25 10.14
CA VAL A 202 -12.86 3.31 9.52
C VAL A 202 -12.50 1.83 9.69
N ALA A 203 -11.21 1.50 9.90
CA ALA A 203 -10.75 0.11 9.86
C ALA A 203 -9.73 -0.28 10.93
N ARG A 204 -8.77 0.57 11.29
CA ARG A 204 -7.60 0.16 12.10
C ARG A 204 -7.63 0.59 13.57
N GLY A 205 -8.19 1.75 13.88
CA GLY A 205 -8.50 2.17 15.25
C GLY A 205 -7.36 2.78 16.08
N THR A 206 -6.20 3.11 15.51
CA THR A 206 -5.08 3.73 16.27
C THR A 206 -4.97 5.24 16.01
N TYR A 207 -6.09 5.96 16.13
CA TYR A 207 -6.12 7.42 16.05
C TYR A 207 -5.97 8.06 17.44
N ILE A 208 -5.40 9.28 17.50
CA ILE A 208 -5.23 10.05 18.74
C ILE A 208 -6.15 11.27 18.73
N PHE A 209 -6.10 12.07 17.67
CA PHE A 209 -6.84 13.33 17.56
C PHE A 209 -8.14 13.18 16.75
N PRO A 210 -9.07 14.15 16.82
CA PRO A 210 -10.21 14.21 15.89
C PRO A 210 -9.76 14.36 14.42
N PRO A 211 -10.63 14.07 13.43
CA PRO A 211 -10.25 14.05 12.02
C PRO A 211 -9.59 15.34 11.50
N THR A 212 -10.13 16.51 11.82
CA THR A 212 -9.61 17.80 11.31
C THR A 212 -8.16 18.10 11.72
N PRO A 213 -7.78 18.10 13.02
CA PRO A 213 -6.39 18.31 13.41
C PRO A 213 -5.46 17.20 12.91
N SER A 214 -5.93 15.96 12.81
CA SER A 214 -5.11 14.88 12.23
C SER A 214 -4.80 15.13 10.75
N MET A 215 -5.80 15.52 9.95
CA MET A 215 -5.59 15.86 8.53
C MET A 215 -4.58 17.00 8.36
N ARG A 216 -4.59 17.99 9.25
CA ARG A 216 -3.58 19.06 9.28
C ARG A 216 -2.17 18.51 9.51
N LEU A 217 -1.98 17.55 10.43
CA LEU A 217 -0.65 16.93 10.63
C LEU A 217 -0.15 16.23 9.36
N ILE A 218 -1.04 15.62 8.59
CA ILE A 218 -0.71 15.01 7.30
C ILE A 218 -0.20 16.06 6.31
N THR A 219 -0.92 17.17 6.15
CA THR A 219 -0.53 18.22 5.19
C THR A 219 0.72 18.98 5.63
N ASP A 220 0.90 19.23 6.93
CA ASP A 220 2.13 19.79 7.50
C ASP A 220 3.33 18.86 7.19
N THR A 221 3.14 17.54 7.26
CA THR A 221 4.16 16.54 6.91
C THR A 221 4.48 16.54 5.42
N PHE A 222 3.47 16.70 4.55
CA PHE A 222 3.67 16.79 3.10
C PHE A 222 4.55 17.99 2.76
N LYS A 223 4.21 19.15 3.31
CA LYS A 223 4.96 20.40 3.11
C LYS A 223 6.40 20.28 3.59
N PHE A 224 6.60 19.76 4.80
CA PHE A 224 7.95 19.60 5.34
C PHE A 224 8.81 18.70 4.44
N CYS A 225 8.26 17.56 4.02
CA CYS A 225 9.01 16.59 3.22
C CYS A 225 9.25 17.05 1.78
N SER A 226 8.31 17.77 1.14
CA SER A 226 8.53 18.31 -0.20
C SER A 226 9.69 19.31 -0.23
N GLU A 227 9.87 20.09 0.83
CA GLU A 227 10.95 21.07 0.95
C GLU A 227 12.30 20.46 1.40
N LYS A 228 12.29 19.44 2.27
CA LYS A 228 13.50 18.97 2.99
C LYS A 228 13.89 17.52 2.74
N MET A 229 12.94 16.67 2.37
CA MET A 229 13.12 15.22 2.24
C MET A 229 12.63 14.73 0.88
N PRO A 230 13.24 15.19 -0.22
CA PRO A 230 12.76 14.94 -1.58
C PRO A 230 12.78 13.46 -1.99
N LEU A 231 13.31 12.53 -1.19
CA LEU A 231 13.31 11.08 -1.46
C LEU A 231 12.38 10.28 -0.53
N TRP A 232 11.61 10.96 0.31
CA TRP A 232 10.70 10.37 1.28
C TRP A 232 9.27 10.30 0.75
N ASN A 233 8.63 9.13 0.86
CA ASN A 233 7.20 9.01 0.58
C ASN A 233 6.44 9.43 1.84
N THR A 234 5.63 10.48 1.71
CA THR A 234 5.04 11.20 2.85
C THR A 234 3.82 10.52 3.44
N ILE A 235 3.25 9.57 2.68
CA ILE A 235 2.08 8.78 3.05
C ILE A 235 2.07 7.48 2.25
N SER A 236 1.45 6.47 2.85
CA SER A 236 1.06 5.22 2.19
C SER A 236 -0.45 5.06 2.34
N ILE A 237 -1.20 5.55 1.35
CA ILE A 237 -2.68 5.53 1.33
C ILE A 237 -3.13 4.06 1.22
N SER A 238 -3.83 3.57 2.25
CA SER A 238 -3.84 2.15 2.61
C SER A 238 -5.22 1.49 2.50
N GLY A 239 -5.39 0.68 1.47
CA GLY A 239 -6.50 -0.27 1.34
C GLY A 239 -6.33 -1.57 2.12
N TYR A 240 -5.10 -1.95 2.46
CA TYR A 240 -4.81 -3.20 3.18
C TYR A 240 -5.71 -3.40 4.42
N HIS A 241 -5.75 -2.42 5.32
CA HIS A 241 -6.51 -2.53 6.57
C HIS A 241 -8.01 -2.54 6.33
N ILE A 242 -8.48 -1.77 5.35
CA ILE A 242 -9.89 -1.74 4.92
C ILE A 242 -10.29 -3.13 4.38
N ARG A 243 -9.39 -3.80 3.66
CA ARG A 243 -9.57 -5.16 3.16
C ARG A 243 -9.56 -6.19 4.29
N GLU A 244 -8.61 -6.11 5.22
CA GLU A 244 -8.56 -6.99 6.40
C GLU A 244 -9.77 -6.81 7.33
N ALA A 245 -10.37 -5.62 7.37
CA ALA A 245 -11.62 -5.36 8.08
C ALA A 245 -12.87 -5.97 7.41
N GLY A 246 -12.72 -6.63 6.26
CA GLY A 246 -13.78 -7.40 5.59
C GLY A 246 -14.37 -6.77 4.33
N SER A 247 -13.73 -5.75 3.76
CA SER A 247 -14.21 -5.16 2.51
C SER A 247 -13.96 -6.04 1.27
N THR A 248 -14.72 -5.81 0.20
CA THR A 248 -14.47 -6.41 -1.13
C THR A 248 -13.30 -5.74 -1.85
N ALA A 249 -12.76 -6.34 -2.93
CA ALA A 249 -11.68 -5.73 -3.71
C ALA A 249 -12.13 -4.39 -4.34
N VAL A 250 -13.42 -4.31 -4.69
CA VAL A 250 -14.04 -3.08 -5.21
C VAL A 250 -14.10 -2.01 -4.13
N GLN A 251 -14.56 -2.36 -2.93
CA GLN A 251 -14.64 -1.44 -1.78
C GLN A 251 -13.25 -0.97 -1.34
N GLU A 252 -12.27 -1.88 -1.26
CA GLU A 252 -10.87 -1.54 -0.98
C GLU A 252 -10.36 -0.46 -1.93
N VAL A 253 -10.48 -0.66 -3.25
CA VAL A 253 -10.03 0.35 -4.23
C VAL A 253 -10.84 1.64 -4.11
N ALA A 254 -12.16 1.55 -4.02
CA ALA A 254 -13.01 2.74 -3.97
C ALA A 254 -12.72 3.62 -2.75
N PHE A 255 -12.63 3.02 -1.55
CA PHE A 255 -12.38 3.75 -0.31
C PHE A 255 -10.94 4.29 -0.26
N THR A 256 -9.95 3.50 -0.68
CA THR A 256 -8.55 3.94 -0.72
C THR A 256 -8.34 5.12 -1.67
N LEU A 257 -8.96 5.09 -2.85
CA LEU A 257 -8.86 6.21 -3.79
C LEU A 257 -9.66 7.43 -3.32
N ALA A 258 -10.79 7.23 -2.63
CA ALA A 258 -11.52 8.34 -2.01
C ALA A 258 -10.69 9.03 -0.91
N ASP A 259 -10.00 8.26 -0.07
CA ASP A 259 -9.05 8.80 0.92
C ASP A 259 -7.91 9.55 0.22
N GLY A 260 -7.35 8.98 -0.86
CA GLY A 260 -6.32 9.64 -1.66
C GLY A 260 -6.77 11.00 -2.24
N ILE A 261 -8.00 11.06 -2.76
CA ILE A 261 -8.60 12.33 -3.23
C ILE A 261 -8.74 13.31 -2.07
N ALA A 262 -9.20 12.86 -0.90
CA ALA A 262 -9.35 13.72 0.28
C ALA A 262 -8.00 14.28 0.75
N TYR A 263 -6.93 13.49 0.74
CA TYR A 263 -5.58 13.97 1.08
C TYR A 263 -5.04 14.99 0.08
N VAL A 264 -5.20 14.72 -1.22
CA VAL A 264 -4.79 15.66 -2.27
C VAL A 264 -5.54 16.97 -2.14
N GLN A 265 -6.87 16.93 -1.97
CA GLN A 265 -7.67 18.13 -1.79
C GLN A 265 -7.26 18.91 -0.53
N ALA A 266 -7.06 18.23 0.60
CA ALA A 266 -6.63 18.87 1.84
C ALA A 266 -5.26 19.56 1.71
N ALA A 267 -4.33 18.97 0.95
CA ALA A 267 -3.03 19.58 0.68
C ALA A 267 -3.14 20.81 -0.22
N ILE A 268 -3.99 20.77 -1.26
CA ILE A 268 -4.29 21.91 -2.13
C ILE A 268 -4.94 23.04 -1.32
N ASP A 269 -5.92 22.72 -0.47
CA ASP A 269 -6.59 23.69 0.39
C ASP A 269 -5.62 24.33 1.41
N ALA A 270 -4.57 23.60 1.79
CA ALA A 270 -3.47 24.10 2.62
C ALA A 270 -2.41 24.91 1.84
N GLY A 271 -2.59 25.07 0.52
CA GLY A 271 -1.75 25.90 -0.34
C GLY A 271 -0.55 25.20 -0.97
N LEU A 272 -0.50 23.87 -1.00
CA LEU A 272 0.55 23.11 -1.69
C LEU A 272 0.19 22.92 -3.16
N ASP A 273 1.19 23.02 -4.05
CA ASP A 273 1.02 22.63 -5.45
C ASP A 273 1.04 21.10 -5.58
N VAL A 274 0.10 20.55 -6.33
CA VAL A 274 -0.04 19.10 -6.54
C VAL A 274 1.24 18.48 -7.10
N ASP A 275 1.95 19.17 -7.99
CA ASP A 275 3.17 18.65 -8.61
C ASP A 275 4.36 18.59 -7.62
N GLU A 276 4.31 19.36 -6.53
CA GLU A 276 5.35 19.37 -5.50
C GLU A 276 5.29 18.15 -4.57
N PHE A 277 4.11 17.59 -4.31
CA PHE A 277 3.94 16.49 -3.36
C PHE A 277 3.39 15.19 -3.95
N ALA A 278 2.61 15.23 -5.06
CA ALA A 278 1.91 14.05 -5.58
C ALA A 278 2.87 12.92 -5.98
N SER A 279 4.07 13.27 -6.46
CA SER A 279 5.11 12.29 -6.83
C SER A 279 5.65 11.47 -5.65
N ARG A 280 5.34 11.87 -4.41
CA ARG A 280 5.71 11.21 -3.15
C ARG A 280 4.56 10.53 -2.44
N LEU A 281 3.35 10.57 -3.01
CA LEU A 281 2.24 9.75 -2.54
C LEU A 281 2.50 8.30 -2.94
N SER A 282 2.24 7.38 -2.00
CA SER A 282 2.32 5.95 -2.24
C SER A 282 1.05 5.25 -1.76
N PHE A 283 0.85 4.00 -2.18
CA PHE A 283 -0.34 3.21 -1.87
C PHE A 283 0.04 1.86 -1.28
N PHE A 284 -0.84 1.32 -0.43
CA PHE A 284 -0.69 -0.01 0.16
C PHE A 284 -2.01 -0.80 0.11
N PHE A 285 -2.03 -1.88 -0.66
CA PHE A 285 -3.20 -2.71 -0.90
C PHE A 285 -2.95 -4.14 -0.39
N GLY A 286 -4.02 -4.85 -0.04
CA GLY A 286 -3.98 -6.28 0.25
C GLY A 286 -3.74 -7.13 -1.01
N SER A 287 -3.40 -8.40 -0.84
CA SER A 287 -3.33 -9.39 -1.93
C SER A 287 -3.94 -10.69 -1.45
N HIS A 288 -5.19 -10.95 -1.85
CA HIS A 288 -5.98 -12.09 -1.38
C HIS A 288 -5.94 -13.29 -2.34
N SER A 289 -6.68 -14.34 -1.99
CA SER A 289 -6.63 -15.64 -2.65
C SER A 289 -7.31 -15.70 -4.03
N ASP A 290 -8.16 -14.74 -4.39
CA ASP A 290 -8.71 -14.64 -5.75
C ASP A 290 -7.67 -14.04 -6.71
N PHE A 291 -6.81 -14.93 -7.22
CA PHE A 291 -5.62 -14.54 -7.98
C PHE A 291 -5.90 -13.61 -9.16
N LEU A 292 -6.95 -13.85 -9.94
CA LEU A 292 -7.25 -13.02 -11.11
C LEU A 292 -7.94 -11.71 -10.72
N GLU A 293 -8.83 -11.74 -9.72
CA GLU A 293 -9.44 -10.51 -9.19
C GLU A 293 -8.39 -9.55 -8.65
N GLU A 294 -7.42 -10.03 -7.88
CA GLU A 294 -6.38 -9.18 -7.29
C GLU A 294 -5.46 -8.59 -8.37
N ILE A 295 -5.11 -9.35 -9.42
CA ILE A 295 -4.39 -8.80 -10.60
C ILE A 295 -5.20 -7.69 -11.26
N CYS A 296 -6.50 -7.89 -11.46
CA CYS A 296 -7.40 -6.89 -12.03
C CYS A 296 -7.51 -5.66 -11.13
N LYS A 297 -7.60 -5.84 -9.81
CA LYS A 297 -7.67 -4.79 -8.80
C LYS A 297 -6.48 -3.83 -8.90
N PHE A 298 -5.25 -4.35 -8.88
CA PHE A 298 -4.05 -3.49 -8.97
C PHE A 298 -3.97 -2.73 -10.29
N ARG A 299 -4.40 -3.33 -11.40
CA ARG A 299 -4.44 -2.68 -12.72
C ARG A 299 -5.49 -1.58 -12.77
N ALA A 300 -6.68 -1.86 -12.23
CA ALA A 300 -7.78 -0.90 -12.15
C ALA A 300 -7.42 0.29 -11.25
N ALA A 301 -6.85 0.04 -10.07
CA ALA A 301 -6.43 1.08 -9.13
C ALA A 301 -5.46 2.08 -9.77
N ARG A 302 -4.43 1.62 -10.48
CA ARG A 302 -3.50 2.50 -11.21
C ARG A 302 -4.20 3.35 -12.27
N ARG A 303 -5.07 2.72 -13.06
CA ARG A 303 -5.81 3.42 -14.13
C ARG A 303 -6.76 4.47 -13.58
N LEU A 304 -7.42 4.17 -12.47
CA LEU A 304 -8.36 5.07 -11.81
C LEU A 304 -7.62 6.24 -11.15
N TRP A 305 -6.51 5.98 -10.46
CA TRP A 305 -5.71 7.05 -9.85
C TRP A 305 -5.08 7.99 -10.87
N ALA A 306 -4.70 7.48 -12.04
CA ALA A 306 -4.13 8.31 -13.10
C ALA A 306 -5.14 9.27 -13.72
N ARG A 307 -6.43 8.91 -13.73
CA ARG A 307 -7.53 9.66 -14.36
C ARG A 307 -8.07 10.73 -13.43
#